data_AF-A0A832J667-F1
#
_entry.id   AF-A0A832J667-F1
#
_cell.length_a   1.000
_cell.length_b   1.000
_cell.length_c   1.000
_cell.angle_alpha   90.00
_cell.angle_beta   90.00
_cell.angle_gamma   90.00
#
_symmetry.space_group_name_H-M   'P 1'
#
loop_
_entity.id
_entity.type
_entity.pdbx_description
1 polymer ?
#
loop_
_entity_poly.entity_id
_entity_poly.type
_entity_poly.pdbx_seq_one_letter_code
_entity_poly.pdbx_strand_id
1 'polypeptide(L)'
;DLYMLHLLEKTKILVQDALEKYELWKVGRFLESLYLELSRFYIKLTRERIQEESETVLWVIYKVLLDTINMLSIITPFISEAIFQNLKKAFGLEEESIHILPWPSIRNEFVNNNIEKEAEVLKQLLESGFRLRDKIKISLRWPLQELYIESEDSEFIQICKKLEDIIKAKLNVKKITYGKIPDGLEKVVELKFALAYNKELTEKLEEEGYLREIQRELQEIRKKLGLRKGDKIVFILESDEKIKKIIYNNINKLSKATDSIILLETSNIKVVRDFELSIKDHKLKVIVGFP
;
A
#
# COMPACT_ATOMS: atom_id res chain seq x y z
N ASP A 1 -12.33 1.44 0.62
CA ASP A 1 -13.32 0.34 0.65
C ASP A 1 -14.56 0.75 -0.15
N LEU A 2 -15.28 1.79 0.28
CA LEU A 2 -16.45 2.32 -0.44
C LEU A 2 -16.21 2.65 -1.92
N TYR A 3 -15.04 3.20 -2.28
CA TYR A 3 -14.69 3.45 -3.69
C TYR A 3 -14.66 2.17 -4.55
N MET A 4 -14.11 1.06 -4.03
CA MET A 4 -14.08 -0.18 -4.79
C MET A 4 -15.46 -0.80 -4.93
N LEU A 5 -16.29 -0.71 -3.90
CA LEU A 5 -17.68 -1.13 -3.96
C LEU A 5 -18.46 -0.27 -4.97
N HIS A 6 -18.27 1.05 -4.95
CA HIS A 6 -18.85 1.95 -5.93
C HIS A 6 -18.50 1.55 -7.37
N LEU A 7 -17.22 1.32 -7.65
CA LEU A 7 -16.76 0.90 -8.97
C LEU A 7 -17.31 -0.46 -9.39
N LEU A 8 -17.41 -1.41 -8.46
CA LEU A 8 -18.02 -2.71 -8.72
C LEU A 8 -19.49 -2.53 -9.15
N GLU A 9 -20.27 -1.77 -8.38
CA GLU A 9 -21.68 -1.54 -8.69
C GLU A 9 -21.87 -0.78 -10.01
N LYS A 10 -21.04 0.22 -10.29
CA LYS A 10 -21.02 0.91 -11.58
C LYS A 10 -20.67 -0.04 -12.73
N THR A 11 -19.71 -0.95 -12.52
CA THR A 11 -19.33 -1.95 -13.53
C THR A 11 -20.49 -2.91 -13.80
N LYS A 12 -21.22 -3.37 -12.77
CA LYS A 12 -22.41 -4.20 -12.96
C LYS A 12 -23.47 -3.51 -13.82
N ILE A 13 -23.73 -2.23 -13.57
CA ILE A 13 -24.68 -1.42 -14.38
C ILE A 13 -24.22 -1.38 -15.85
N LEU A 14 -22.94 -1.09 -16.09
CA LEU A 14 -22.39 -1.02 -17.46
C LEU A 14 -22.42 -2.37 -18.18
N VAL A 15 -22.14 -3.46 -17.46
CA VAL A 15 -22.19 -4.82 -18.00
C VAL A 15 -23.64 -5.20 -18.32
N GLN A 16 -24.59 -4.91 -17.43
CA GLN A 16 -26.00 -5.19 -17.66
C GLN A 16 -26.52 -4.44 -18.90
N ASP A 17 -26.25 -3.13 -19.02
CA ASP A 17 -26.64 -2.34 -20.19
C ASP A 17 -26.01 -2.88 -21.49
N ALA A 18 -24.74 -3.29 -21.45
CA ALA A 18 -24.08 -3.91 -22.60
C ALA A 18 -24.71 -5.25 -22.98
N LEU A 19 -25.10 -6.08 -22.01
CA LEU A 19 -25.77 -7.36 -22.27
C LEU A 19 -27.17 -7.15 -22.87
N GLU A 20 -27.95 -6.20 -22.35
CA GLU A 20 -29.27 -5.85 -22.87
C GLU A 20 -29.22 -5.34 -24.32
N LYS A 21 -28.12 -4.68 -24.70
CA LYS A 21 -27.86 -4.19 -26.07
C LYS A 21 -27.09 -5.18 -26.96
N TYR A 22 -26.79 -6.38 -26.48
CA TYR A 22 -25.98 -7.39 -27.17
C TYR A 22 -24.55 -6.93 -27.53
N GLU A 23 -24.00 -5.99 -26.78
CA GLU A 23 -22.65 -5.41 -26.96
C GLU A 23 -21.59 -6.15 -26.11
N LEU A 24 -21.51 -7.48 -26.24
CA LEU A 24 -20.61 -8.34 -25.44
C LEU A 24 -19.14 -7.92 -25.47
N TRP A 25 -18.67 -7.34 -26.57
CA TRP A 25 -17.30 -6.86 -26.75
C TRP A 25 -16.90 -5.75 -25.77
N LYS A 26 -17.85 -5.02 -25.18
CA LYS A 26 -17.59 -3.97 -24.17
C LYS A 26 -17.32 -4.56 -22.79
N VAL A 27 -17.97 -5.67 -22.45
CA VAL A 27 -17.94 -6.28 -21.11
C VAL A 27 -16.51 -6.60 -20.68
N GLY A 28 -15.69 -7.18 -21.57
CA GLY A 28 -14.30 -7.47 -21.28
C GLY A 28 -13.49 -6.23 -20.85
N ARG A 29 -13.71 -5.07 -21.50
CA ARG A 29 -13.02 -3.82 -21.16
C ARG A 29 -13.46 -3.27 -19.80
N PHE A 30 -14.74 -3.36 -19.48
CA PHE A 30 -15.26 -2.90 -18.19
C PHE A 30 -14.69 -3.72 -17.03
N LEU A 31 -14.68 -5.05 -17.19
CA LEU A 31 -14.11 -5.96 -16.18
C LEU A 31 -12.60 -5.81 -16.04
N GLU A 32 -11.87 -5.64 -17.15
CA GLU A 32 -10.43 -5.35 -17.12
C GLU A 32 -10.15 -4.07 -16.34
N SER A 33 -10.87 -2.98 -16.61
CA SER A 33 -10.69 -1.71 -15.91
C SER A 33 -10.92 -1.86 -14.40
N LEU A 34 -11.97 -2.58 -13.98
CA LEU A 34 -12.25 -2.85 -12.57
C LEU A 34 -11.12 -3.66 -11.90
N TYR A 35 -10.65 -4.71 -12.58
CA TYR A 35 -9.57 -5.55 -12.08
C TYR A 35 -8.24 -4.78 -11.96
N LEU A 36 -7.91 -3.94 -12.95
CA LEU A 36 -6.72 -3.10 -12.91
C LEU A 36 -6.78 -2.11 -11.76
N GLU A 37 -7.95 -1.54 -11.48
CA GLU A 37 -8.15 -0.64 -10.35
C GLU A 37 -7.99 -1.35 -8.99
N LEU A 38 -8.57 -2.55 -8.86
CA LEU A 38 -8.39 -3.40 -7.68
C LEU A 38 -6.90 -3.72 -7.45
N SER A 39 -6.23 -4.22 -8.48
CA SER A 39 -4.85 -4.73 -8.38
C SER A 39 -3.79 -3.63 -8.27
N ARG A 40 -3.92 -2.54 -9.03
CA ARG A 40 -2.89 -1.50 -9.14
C ARG A 40 -3.07 -0.39 -8.12
N PHE A 41 -4.30 -0.08 -7.70
CA PHE A 41 -4.57 1.00 -6.76
C PHE A 41 -5.02 0.47 -5.40
N TYR A 42 -6.13 -0.27 -5.32
CA TYR A 42 -6.72 -0.63 -4.03
C TYR A 42 -5.83 -1.53 -3.19
N ILE A 43 -5.29 -2.62 -3.74
CA ILE A 43 -4.38 -3.53 -3.00
C ILE A 43 -3.13 -2.79 -2.51
N LYS A 44 -2.57 -1.88 -3.32
CA LYS A 44 -1.42 -1.07 -2.89
C LYS A 44 -1.80 -0.12 -1.76
N LEU A 45 -3.00 0.46 -1.81
CA LEU A 45 -3.51 1.36 -0.79
C LEU A 45 -3.79 0.63 0.53
N THR A 46 -4.32 -0.59 0.49
CA THR A 46 -4.76 -1.31 1.71
C THR A 46 -3.75 -2.31 2.26
N ARG A 47 -2.59 -2.49 1.62
CA ARG A 47 -1.56 -3.47 2.01
C ARG A 47 -1.20 -3.46 3.50
N GLU A 48 -1.09 -2.28 4.11
CA GLU A 48 -0.78 -2.13 5.54
C GLU A 48 -1.97 -2.55 6.41
N ARG A 49 -3.21 -2.20 6.02
CA ARG A 49 -4.44 -2.58 6.73
C ARG A 49 -4.69 -4.09 6.71
N ILE A 50 -4.26 -4.81 5.67
CA ILE A 50 -4.38 -6.28 5.61
C ILE A 50 -3.64 -6.96 6.78
N GLN A 51 -2.60 -6.32 7.33
CA GLN A 51 -1.82 -6.89 8.44
C GLN A 51 -2.47 -6.69 9.82
N GLU A 52 -3.32 -5.66 9.99
CA GLU A 52 -3.85 -5.22 11.29
C GLU A 52 -5.39 -5.38 11.40
N GLU A 53 -6.14 -5.09 10.34
CA GLU A 53 -7.63 -5.12 10.28
C GLU A 53 -8.10 -5.82 9.00
N SER A 54 -7.86 -7.13 8.95
CA SER A 54 -7.92 -7.87 7.69
C SER A 54 -9.33 -8.12 7.15
N GLU A 55 -10.37 -8.22 7.99
CA GLU A 55 -11.66 -8.78 7.58
C GLU A 55 -12.41 -7.92 6.54
N THR A 56 -12.58 -6.63 6.79
CA THR A 56 -13.31 -5.74 5.86
C THR A 56 -12.60 -5.63 4.52
N VAL A 57 -11.26 -5.47 4.54
CA VAL A 57 -10.48 -5.35 3.30
C VAL A 57 -10.51 -6.65 2.51
N LEU A 58 -10.32 -7.79 3.18
CA LEU A 58 -10.40 -9.11 2.54
C LEU A 58 -11.78 -9.37 1.98
N TRP A 59 -12.85 -8.99 2.70
CA TRP A 59 -14.21 -9.12 2.21
C TRP A 59 -14.45 -8.29 0.95
N VAL A 60 -13.99 -7.04 0.89
CA VAL A 60 -14.12 -6.21 -0.31
C VAL A 60 -13.36 -6.82 -1.49
N ILE A 61 -12.11 -7.28 -1.27
CA ILE A 61 -11.32 -7.94 -2.33
C ILE A 61 -12.04 -9.18 -2.83
N TYR A 62 -12.51 -10.03 -1.91
CA TYR A 62 -13.26 -11.24 -2.22
C TYR A 62 -14.52 -10.92 -3.02
N LYS A 63 -15.31 -9.96 -2.56
CA LYS A 63 -16.59 -9.60 -3.19
C LYS A 63 -16.39 -9.06 -4.60
N VAL A 64 -15.44 -8.16 -4.79
CA VAL A 64 -15.09 -7.62 -6.12
C VAL A 64 -14.60 -8.73 -7.03
N LEU A 65 -13.71 -9.60 -6.54
CA LEU A 65 -13.16 -10.70 -7.33
C LEU A 65 -14.24 -11.70 -7.76
N LEU A 66 -15.09 -12.15 -6.83
CA LEU A 66 -16.15 -13.13 -7.12
C LEU A 66 -17.17 -12.59 -8.13
N ASP A 67 -17.67 -11.36 -7.91
CA ASP A 67 -18.65 -10.75 -8.82
C ASP A 67 -18.02 -10.50 -10.20
N THR A 68 -16.73 -10.15 -10.27
CA THR A 68 -15.99 -10.01 -11.54
C THR A 68 -15.88 -11.34 -12.28
N ILE A 69 -15.52 -12.43 -11.60
CA ILE A 69 -15.41 -13.77 -12.21
C ILE A 69 -16.77 -14.27 -12.69
N ASN A 70 -17.83 -14.02 -11.91
CA ASN A 70 -19.20 -14.35 -12.28
C ASN A 70 -19.61 -13.62 -13.57
N MET A 71 -19.41 -12.30 -13.65
CA MET A 71 -19.67 -11.54 -14.88
C MET A 71 -18.80 -12.00 -16.06
N LEU A 72 -17.54 -12.35 -15.80
CA LEU A 72 -16.60 -12.84 -16.81
C LEU A 72 -17.00 -14.22 -17.36
N SER A 73 -17.76 -15.01 -16.60
CA SER A 73 -18.14 -16.39 -16.96
C SER A 73 -18.93 -16.49 -18.28
N ILE A 74 -19.60 -15.42 -18.70
CA ILE A 74 -20.31 -15.33 -20.00
C ILE A 74 -19.31 -15.28 -21.18
N ILE A 75 -18.13 -14.69 -20.98
CA ILE A 75 -17.14 -14.49 -22.03
C ILE A 75 -16.09 -15.60 -22.01
N THR A 76 -15.61 -15.97 -20.83
CA THR A 76 -14.53 -16.96 -20.65
C THR A 76 -14.92 -18.04 -19.64
N PRO A 77 -15.90 -18.91 -19.96
CA PRO A 77 -16.49 -19.85 -19.02
C PRO A 77 -15.45 -20.78 -18.37
N PHE A 78 -14.56 -21.39 -19.17
CA PHE A 78 -13.56 -22.34 -18.65
C PHE A 78 -12.54 -21.69 -17.70
N ILE A 79 -12.12 -20.46 -18.00
CA ILE A 79 -11.17 -19.74 -17.17
C ILE A 79 -11.84 -19.29 -15.87
N SER A 80 -13.05 -18.73 -15.96
CA SER A 80 -13.83 -18.34 -14.78
C SER A 80 -14.11 -19.52 -13.86
N GLU A 81 -14.47 -20.67 -14.42
CA GLU A 81 -14.71 -21.90 -13.67
C GLU A 81 -13.42 -22.40 -12.98
N ALA A 82 -12.29 -22.44 -13.70
CA ALA A 82 -11.02 -22.85 -13.11
C ALA A 82 -10.59 -21.94 -11.94
N ILE A 83 -10.80 -20.63 -12.06
CA ILE A 83 -10.53 -19.67 -10.97
C ILE A 83 -11.50 -19.91 -9.80
N PHE A 84 -12.80 -20.07 -10.09
CA PHE A 84 -13.82 -20.33 -9.06
C PHE A 84 -13.54 -21.60 -8.26
N GLN A 85 -13.14 -22.70 -8.91
CA GLN A 85 -12.77 -23.95 -8.21
C GLN A 85 -11.60 -23.76 -7.24
N ASN A 86 -10.63 -22.90 -7.57
CA ASN A 86 -9.54 -22.58 -6.66
C ASN A 86 -10.02 -21.74 -5.47
N LEU A 87 -10.92 -20.78 -5.70
CA LEU A 87 -11.55 -19.99 -4.64
C LEU A 87 -12.41 -20.87 -3.72
N LYS A 88 -13.20 -21.79 -4.29
CA LYS A 88 -14.02 -22.75 -3.55
C LYS A 88 -13.18 -23.54 -2.55
N LYS A 89 -12.04 -24.09 -2.99
CA LYS A 89 -11.13 -24.83 -2.11
C LYS A 89 -10.52 -23.97 -1.00
N ALA A 90 -10.22 -22.70 -1.30
CA ALA A 90 -9.60 -21.79 -0.34
C ALA A 90 -10.59 -21.24 0.71
N PHE A 91 -11.83 -20.98 0.31
CA PHE A 91 -12.84 -20.30 1.14
C PHE A 91 -13.98 -21.21 1.61
N GLY A 92 -14.04 -22.46 1.16
CA GLY A 92 -15.08 -23.41 1.56
C GLY A 92 -16.46 -23.08 0.98
N LEU A 93 -16.52 -22.59 -0.27
CA LEU A 93 -17.80 -22.27 -0.93
C LEU A 93 -18.61 -23.54 -1.19
N GLU A 94 -19.94 -23.45 -1.08
CA GLU A 94 -20.82 -24.60 -1.21
C GLU A 94 -21.10 -24.94 -2.68
N GLU A 95 -21.29 -23.93 -3.52
CA GLU A 95 -21.76 -24.07 -4.90
C GLU A 95 -20.78 -24.82 -5.79
N GLU A 96 -21.29 -25.70 -6.66
CA GLU A 96 -20.47 -26.60 -7.46
C GLU A 96 -19.74 -25.92 -8.61
N SER A 97 -20.33 -24.89 -9.21
CA SER A 97 -19.80 -24.18 -10.39
C SER A 97 -20.17 -22.71 -10.35
N ILE A 98 -19.34 -21.86 -10.97
CA ILE A 98 -19.62 -20.43 -11.12
C ILE A 98 -20.91 -20.19 -11.90
N HIS A 99 -21.27 -21.11 -12.82
CA HIS A 99 -22.41 -20.98 -13.71
C HIS A 99 -23.77 -21.23 -13.03
N ILE A 100 -23.76 -21.74 -11.79
CA ILE A 100 -24.97 -21.95 -10.98
C ILE A 100 -25.25 -20.73 -10.09
N LEU A 101 -24.24 -19.88 -9.87
CA LEU A 101 -24.41 -18.70 -9.04
C LEU A 101 -25.45 -17.75 -9.64
N PRO A 102 -26.25 -17.08 -8.78
CA PRO A 102 -27.11 -16.01 -9.25
C PRO A 102 -26.27 -14.90 -9.87
N TRP A 103 -26.85 -14.25 -10.89
CA TRP A 103 -26.23 -13.07 -11.47
C TRP A 103 -26.02 -11.99 -10.40
N PRO A 104 -24.87 -11.28 -10.37
CA PRO A 104 -24.60 -10.32 -9.32
C PRO A 104 -25.62 -9.18 -9.28
N SER A 105 -26.32 -9.03 -8.16
CA SER A 105 -27.29 -7.94 -7.98
C SER A 105 -26.61 -6.59 -7.79
N ILE A 106 -27.24 -5.55 -8.32
CA ILE A 106 -26.80 -4.15 -8.18
C ILE A 106 -27.29 -3.59 -6.86
N ARG A 107 -26.37 -3.02 -6.08
CA ARG A 107 -26.64 -2.36 -4.79
C ARG A 107 -26.47 -0.86 -4.93
N ASN A 108 -27.58 -0.16 -5.17
CA ASN A 108 -27.61 1.29 -5.37
C ASN A 108 -27.08 2.08 -4.16
N GLU A 109 -27.08 1.50 -2.97
CA GLU A 109 -26.52 2.10 -1.75
C GLU A 109 -25.03 2.45 -1.85
N PHE A 110 -24.27 1.76 -2.70
CA PHE A 110 -22.85 2.05 -2.94
C PHE A 110 -22.59 2.94 -4.17
N VAL A 111 -23.63 3.33 -4.91
CA VAL A 111 -23.48 4.19 -6.09
C VAL A 111 -23.42 5.66 -5.66
N ASN A 112 -22.22 6.24 -5.65
CA ASN A 112 -21.99 7.63 -5.28
C ASN A 112 -20.95 8.30 -6.18
N ASN A 113 -21.41 9.18 -7.08
CA ASN A 113 -20.57 9.90 -8.03
C ASN A 113 -19.53 10.82 -7.37
N ASN A 114 -19.76 11.28 -6.14
CA ASN A 114 -18.79 12.13 -5.43
C ASN A 114 -17.53 11.33 -5.06
N ILE A 115 -17.66 10.03 -4.80
CA ILE A 115 -16.51 9.18 -4.44
C ILE A 115 -15.54 9.02 -5.62
N GLU A 116 -16.03 9.04 -6.86
CA GLU A 116 -15.14 9.00 -8.04
C GLU A 116 -14.26 10.24 -8.12
N LYS A 117 -14.84 11.42 -7.92
CA LYS A 117 -14.08 12.68 -7.86
C LYS A 117 -13.05 12.65 -6.74
N GLU A 118 -13.45 12.20 -5.55
CA GLU A 118 -12.56 12.06 -4.40
C GLU A 118 -11.37 11.12 -4.70
N ALA A 119 -11.64 9.98 -5.34
CA ALA A 119 -10.61 9.02 -5.71
C ALA A 119 -9.65 9.54 -6.80
N GLU A 120 -10.18 10.27 -7.79
CA GLU A 120 -9.37 10.88 -8.85
C GLU A 120 -8.40 11.93 -8.28
N VAL A 121 -8.92 12.83 -7.42
CA VAL A 121 -8.10 13.81 -6.69
C VAL A 121 -7.01 13.11 -5.87
N LEU A 122 -7.36 12.05 -5.15
CA LEU A 122 -6.41 11.29 -4.37
C LEU A 122 -5.29 10.69 -5.23
N LYS A 123 -5.63 10.06 -6.36
CA LYS A 123 -4.64 9.46 -7.29
C LYS A 123 -3.68 10.51 -7.83
N GLN A 124 -4.22 11.61 -8.36
CA GLN A 124 -3.41 12.69 -8.93
C GLN A 124 -2.46 13.29 -7.88
N LEU A 125 -2.95 13.49 -6.67
CA LEU A 125 -2.14 14.02 -5.57
C LEU A 125 -1.04 13.04 -5.16
N LEU A 126 -1.37 11.76 -4.98
CA LEU A 126 -0.38 10.73 -4.62
C LEU A 126 0.70 10.58 -5.70
N GLU A 127 0.33 10.52 -6.98
CA GLU A 127 1.27 10.45 -8.09
C GLU A 127 2.17 11.68 -8.16
N SER A 128 1.62 12.88 -7.95
CA SER A 128 2.39 14.13 -7.91
C SER A 128 3.32 14.18 -6.70
N GLY A 129 2.86 13.67 -5.55
CA GLY A 129 3.66 13.53 -4.33
C GLY A 129 4.83 12.57 -4.54
N PHE A 130 4.61 11.38 -5.08
CA PHE A 130 5.67 10.42 -5.38
C PHE A 130 6.69 10.99 -6.39
N ARG A 131 6.21 11.64 -7.46
CA ARG A 131 7.08 12.34 -8.43
C ARG A 131 7.94 13.41 -7.76
N LEU A 132 7.36 14.20 -6.85
CA LEU A 132 8.11 15.19 -6.09
C LEU A 132 9.16 14.53 -5.18
N ARG A 133 8.83 13.41 -4.53
CA ARG A 133 9.80 12.64 -3.71
C ARG A 133 10.98 12.10 -4.52
N ASP A 134 10.71 11.59 -5.72
CA ASP A 134 11.74 11.10 -6.63
C ASP A 134 12.64 12.24 -7.10
N LYS A 135 12.06 13.41 -7.39
CA LYS A 135 12.78 14.62 -7.78
C LYS A 135 13.75 15.10 -6.68
N ILE A 136 13.29 15.14 -5.43
CA ILE A 136 14.13 15.50 -4.27
C ILE A 136 15.04 14.33 -3.79
N LYS A 137 14.96 13.15 -4.42
CA LYS A 137 15.73 11.94 -4.11
C LYS A 137 15.55 11.43 -2.67
N ILE A 138 14.37 11.61 -2.08
CA ILE A 138 14.06 11.12 -0.72
C ILE A 138 13.14 9.89 -0.79
N SER A 139 13.68 8.73 -0.41
CA SER A 139 12.94 7.48 -0.29
C SER A 139 11.70 7.62 0.60
N LEU A 140 10.61 6.92 0.26
CA LEU A 140 9.36 6.86 1.03
C LEU A 140 9.53 6.39 2.47
N ARG A 141 10.62 5.68 2.77
CA ARG A 141 10.94 5.22 4.13
C ARG A 141 11.32 6.36 5.07
N TRP A 142 11.72 7.51 4.54
CA TRP A 142 12.08 8.68 5.34
C TRP A 142 10.85 9.54 5.56
N PRO A 143 10.35 9.69 6.79
CA PRO A 143 9.19 10.54 7.02
C PRO A 143 9.55 12.01 6.78
N LEU A 144 8.66 12.75 6.11
CA LEU A 144 8.81 14.18 5.89
C LEU A 144 7.96 14.96 6.90
N GLN A 145 8.44 16.15 7.28
CA GLN A 145 7.77 16.95 8.29
C GLN A 145 6.43 17.48 7.79
N GLU A 146 6.44 18.11 6.60
CA GLU A 146 5.29 18.85 6.11
C GLU A 146 5.17 18.74 4.58
N LEU A 147 3.92 18.64 4.11
CA LEU A 147 3.54 18.74 2.71
C LEU A 147 2.69 20.01 2.55
N TYR A 148 3.10 20.89 1.65
CA TYR A 148 2.33 22.05 1.25
C TYR A 148 1.47 21.70 0.04
N ILE A 149 0.20 22.06 0.11
CA ILE A 149 -0.76 21.93 -0.98
C ILE A 149 -1.33 23.31 -1.27
N GLU A 150 -1.03 23.82 -2.46
CA GLU A 150 -1.56 25.09 -2.96
C GLU A 150 -2.55 24.80 -4.09
N SER A 151 -3.77 25.31 -3.99
CA SER A 151 -4.79 25.17 -5.04
C SER A 151 -5.73 26.36 -4.96
N GLU A 152 -6.21 26.82 -6.12
CA GLU A 152 -7.24 27.86 -6.22
C GLU A 152 -8.66 27.27 -6.11
N ASP A 153 -8.78 25.95 -6.25
CA ASP A 153 -10.05 25.23 -6.23
C ASP A 153 -10.44 24.85 -4.78
N SER A 154 -11.54 25.44 -4.30
CA SER A 154 -12.04 25.20 -2.95
C SER A 154 -12.62 23.79 -2.77
N GLU A 155 -13.20 23.19 -3.82
CA GLU A 155 -13.71 21.80 -3.81
C GLU A 155 -12.52 20.84 -3.64
N PHE A 156 -11.43 21.08 -4.35
CA PHE A 156 -10.20 20.28 -4.25
C PHE A 156 -9.62 20.30 -2.83
N ILE A 157 -9.51 21.48 -2.21
CA ILE A 157 -8.99 21.61 -0.83
C ILE A 157 -9.89 20.87 0.16
N GLN A 158 -11.22 20.94 -0.02
CA GLN A 158 -12.15 20.25 0.86
C GLN A 158 -12.04 18.73 0.76
N ILE A 159 -11.87 18.20 -0.46
CA ILE A 159 -11.61 16.78 -0.70
C ILE A 159 -10.28 16.35 -0.05
N CYS A 160 -9.22 17.15 -0.23
CA CYS A 160 -7.92 16.86 0.38
C CYS A 160 -7.99 16.79 1.91
N LYS A 161 -8.73 17.72 2.54
CA LYS A 161 -8.97 17.71 3.99
C LYS A 161 -9.71 16.45 4.45
N LYS A 162 -10.72 16.01 3.69
CA LYS A 162 -11.46 14.78 3.98
C LYS A 162 -10.57 13.53 3.90
N LEU A 163 -9.58 13.54 3.00
CA LEU A 163 -8.68 12.41 2.73
C LEU A 163 -7.29 12.57 3.39
N GLU A 164 -7.14 13.53 4.29
CA GLU A 164 -5.85 13.96 4.84
C GLU A 164 -5.08 12.81 5.50
N ASP A 165 -5.76 11.95 6.24
CA ASP A 165 -5.14 10.81 6.91
C ASP A 165 -4.58 9.78 5.93
N ILE A 166 -5.31 9.53 4.83
CA ILE A 166 -4.86 8.62 3.77
C ILE A 166 -3.63 9.20 3.07
N ILE A 167 -3.66 10.51 2.77
CA ILE A 167 -2.56 11.21 2.11
C ILE A 167 -1.31 11.20 3.00
N LYS A 168 -1.44 11.53 4.28
CA LYS A 168 -0.33 11.52 5.25
C LYS A 168 0.30 10.15 5.38
N ALA A 169 -0.52 9.11 5.51
CA ALA A 169 -0.05 7.74 5.62
C ALA A 169 0.73 7.32 4.36
N LYS A 170 0.19 7.57 3.18
CA LYS A 170 0.78 7.09 1.91
C LYS A 170 1.99 7.89 1.45
N LEU A 171 1.97 9.20 1.66
CA LEU A 171 3.13 10.04 1.40
C LEU A 171 4.08 10.11 2.60
N ASN A 172 3.86 9.35 3.68
CA ASN A 172 4.68 9.33 4.90
C ASN A 172 5.09 10.75 5.35
N VAL A 173 4.08 11.60 5.60
CA VAL A 173 4.24 12.98 6.04
C VAL A 173 3.51 13.21 7.35
N LYS A 174 4.09 14.00 8.26
CA LYS A 174 3.47 14.27 9.57
C LYS A 174 2.36 15.32 9.51
N LYS A 175 2.53 16.37 8.70
CA LYS A 175 1.58 17.48 8.59
C LYS A 175 1.29 17.86 7.13
N ILE A 176 0.05 18.25 6.85
CA ILE A 176 -0.32 18.87 5.58
C ILE A 176 -0.73 20.31 5.88
N THR A 177 -0.19 21.25 5.11
CA THR A 177 -0.54 22.67 5.21
C THR A 177 -1.09 23.13 3.87
N TYR A 178 -2.28 23.74 3.92
CA TYR A 178 -2.96 24.29 2.77
C TYR A 178 -2.67 25.78 2.67
N GLY A 179 -2.26 26.25 1.49
CA GLY A 179 -1.99 27.66 1.23
C GLY A 179 -0.73 27.87 0.40
N LYS A 180 -0.24 29.11 0.41
CA LYS A 180 0.90 29.53 -0.42
C LYS A 180 2.16 28.74 -0.04
N ILE A 181 2.81 28.15 -1.05
CA ILE A 181 4.06 27.43 -0.87
C ILE A 181 5.18 28.43 -0.51
N PRO A 182 5.99 28.16 0.54
CA PRO A 182 7.16 28.97 0.85
C PRO A 182 8.16 29.08 -0.31
N ASP A 183 8.73 30.26 -0.51
CA ASP A 183 9.73 30.49 -1.55
C ASP A 183 11.00 29.66 -1.30
N GLY A 184 11.58 29.11 -2.37
CA GLY A 184 12.82 28.30 -2.31
C GLY A 184 12.60 26.79 -2.17
N LEU A 185 11.37 26.31 -1.99
CA LEU A 185 11.08 24.88 -2.00
C LEU A 185 10.94 24.34 -3.43
N GLU A 186 11.44 23.13 -3.65
CA GLU A 186 11.15 22.40 -4.88
C GLU A 186 9.66 22.06 -4.94
N LYS A 187 9.02 22.50 -6.02
CA LYS A 187 7.60 22.26 -6.27
C LYS A 187 7.35 21.42 -7.51
N VAL A 188 6.23 20.69 -7.48
CA VAL A 188 5.56 20.12 -8.64
C VAL A 188 4.29 20.92 -8.84
N VAL A 189 4.10 21.46 -10.04
CA VAL A 189 2.91 22.24 -10.40
C VAL A 189 2.10 21.41 -11.37
N GLU A 190 0.86 21.16 -11.01
CA GLU A 190 -0.17 20.55 -11.84
C GLU A 190 -1.20 21.61 -12.24
N LEU A 191 -2.08 21.29 -13.19
CA LEU A 191 -3.08 22.23 -13.70
C LEU A 191 -4.00 22.81 -12.60
N LYS A 192 -4.25 22.04 -11.53
CA LYS A 192 -5.21 22.41 -10.47
C LYS A 192 -4.58 22.70 -9.11
N PHE A 193 -3.32 22.32 -8.91
CA PHE A 193 -2.66 22.43 -7.62
C PHE A 193 -1.13 22.41 -7.76
N ALA A 194 -0.43 22.87 -6.74
CA ALA A 194 1.00 22.72 -6.59
C ALA A 194 1.33 22.02 -5.27
N LEU A 195 2.38 21.21 -5.28
CA LEU A 195 2.90 20.49 -4.11
C LEU A 195 4.34 20.88 -3.83
N ALA A 196 4.69 21.00 -2.56
CA ALA A 196 6.07 21.11 -2.08
C ALA A 196 6.25 20.39 -0.75
N TYR A 197 7.42 19.81 -0.51
CA TYR A 197 7.75 19.22 0.80
C TYR A 197 8.69 20.13 1.58
N ASN A 198 8.49 20.20 2.90
CA ASN A 198 9.55 20.66 3.79
C ASN A 198 10.60 19.55 3.92
N LYS A 199 11.84 19.87 3.54
CA LYS A 199 13.00 18.96 3.56
C LYS A 199 13.71 18.91 4.92
N GLU A 200 13.33 19.75 5.88
CA GLU A 200 13.95 19.76 7.20
C GLU A 200 13.73 18.42 7.92
N LEU A 201 14.84 17.73 8.16
CA LEU A 201 14.87 16.49 8.93
C LEU A 201 15.16 16.85 10.38
N THR A 202 14.11 16.83 11.20
CA THR A 202 14.30 16.84 12.66
C THR A 202 14.95 15.52 13.10
N GLU A 203 15.71 15.54 14.22
CA GLU A 203 16.38 14.33 14.74
C GLU A 203 15.42 13.14 14.84
N LYS A 204 14.19 13.35 15.33
CA LYS A 204 13.17 12.31 15.44
C LYS A 204 12.76 11.70 14.09
N LEU A 205 12.65 12.51 13.04
CA LEU A 205 12.32 12.01 11.69
C LEU A 205 13.49 11.23 11.09
N GLU A 206 14.71 11.68 11.39
CA GLU A 206 15.94 10.98 10.98
C GLU A 206 16.03 9.60 11.65
N GLU A 207 15.79 9.53 12.97
CA GLU A 207 15.75 8.27 13.72
C GLU A 207 14.70 7.30 13.14
N GLU A 208 13.48 7.77 12.87
CA GLU A 208 12.42 6.94 12.27
C GLU A 208 12.79 6.45 10.86
N GLY A 209 13.45 7.30 10.06
CA GLY A 209 13.97 6.93 8.75
C GLY A 209 15.01 5.81 8.83
N TYR A 210 15.99 5.94 9.73
CA TYR A 210 16.99 4.89 9.96
C TYR A 210 16.37 3.58 10.41
N LEU A 211 15.40 3.61 11.34
CA LEU A 211 14.73 2.39 11.81
C LEU A 211 14.04 1.64 10.67
N ARG A 212 13.35 2.35 9.78
CA ARG A 212 12.67 1.73 8.64
C ARG A 212 13.66 1.16 7.61
N GLU A 213 14.80 1.80 7.39
CA GLU A 213 15.87 1.25 6.55
C GLU A 213 16.47 -0.02 7.18
N ILE A 214 16.82 0.02 8.47
CA ILE A 214 17.35 -1.14 9.21
C ILE A 214 16.37 -2.31 9.17
N GLN A 215 15.09 -2.05 9.46
CA GLN A 215 14.05 -3.07 9.42
C GLN A 215 13.93 -3.72 8.04
N ARG A 216 13.99 -2.92 6.96
CA ARG A 216 13.96 -3.44 5.59
C ARG A 216 15.14 -4.37 5.32
N GLU A 217 16.35 -3.94 5.67
CA GLU A 217 17.55 -4.75 5.43
C GLU A 217 17.50 -6.08 6.19
N LEU A 218 17.06 -6.06 7.45
CA LEU A 218 16.87 -7.27 8.25
C LEU A 218 15.84 -8.23 7.62
N GLN A 219 14.73 -7.69 7.11
CA GLN A 219 13.71 -8.49 6.41
C GLN A 219 14.22 -9.07 5.08
N GLU A 220 15.02 -8.31 4.33
CA GLU A 220 15.66 -8.81 3.11
C GLU A 220 16.66 -9.93 3.42
N ILE A 221 17.43 -9.82 4.52
CA ILE A 221 18.30 -10.90 4.98
C ILE A 221 17.48 -12.16 5.32
N ARG A 222 16.36 -12.03 6.04
CA ARG A 222 15.48 -13.18 6.33
C ARG A 222 15.00 -13.88 5.07
N LYS A 223 14.58 -13.12 4.05
CA LYS A 223 14.14 -13.66 2.76
C LYS A 223 15.28 -14.38 2.03
N LYS A 224 16.49 -13.81 2.00
CA LYS A 224 17.68 -14.44 1.40
C LYS A 224 18.04 -15.77 2.09
N LEU A 225 17.74 -15.89 3.37
CA LEU A 225 17.92 -17.12 4.15
C LEU A 225 16.73 -18.09 4.02
N GLY A 226 15.68 -17.75 3.26
CA GLY A 226 14.52 -18.60 3.04
C GLY A 226 13.61 -18.78 4.26
N LEU A 227 13.74 -17.93 5.28
CA LEU A 227 12.99 -18.04 6.54
C LEU A 227 11.52 -17.66 6.35
N ARG A 228 10.63 -18.42 6.99
CA ARG A 228 9.19 -18.18 7.04
C ARG A 228 8.81 -17.37 8.28
N LYS A 229 7.55 -16.95 8.33
CA LYS A 229 6.98 -16.27 9.50
C LYS A 229 6.94 -17.26 10.68
N GLY A 230 7.47 -16.87 11.84
CA GLY A 230 7.60 -17.72 13.02
C GLY A 230 8.98 -18.37 13.21
N ASP A 231 9.84 -18.39 12.18
CA ASP A 231 11.21 -18.89 12.33
C ASP A 231 12.02 -17.92 13.19
N LYS A 232 12.66 -18.44 14.24
CA LYS A 232 13.49 -17.63 15.14
C LYS A 232 14.87 -17.39 14.52
N ILE A 233 15.29 -16.14 14.51
CA ILE A 233 16.61 -15.69 14.07
C ILE A 233 17.17 -14.71 15.09
N VAL A 234 18.48 -14.72 15.29
CA VAL A 234 19.20 -13.72 16.08
C VAL A 234 20.00 -12.83 15.14
N PHE A 235 19.83 -11.52 15.27
CA PHE A 235 20.65 -10.51 14.60
C PHE A 235 21.53 -9.80 15.62
N ILE A 236 22.85 -9.82 15.40
CA ILE A 236 23.80 -8.98 16.14
C ILE A 236 24.14 -7.80 15.23
N LEU A 237 23.87 -6.59 15.71
CA LEU A 237 24.01 -5.35 14.93
C LEU A 237 25.18 -4.52 15.43
N GLU A 238 26.17 -4.30 14.56
CA GLU A 238 27.33 -3.46 14.81
C GLU A 238 27.30 -2.24 13.88
N SER A 239 27.34 -1.05 14.46
CA SER A 239 27.38 0.24 13.73
C SER A 239 28.09 1.28 14.59
N ASP A 240 28.22 2.49 14.07
CA ASP A 240 28.59 3.70 14.80
C ASP A 240 27.61 4.03 15.95
N GLU A 241 28.06 4.90 16.89
CA GLU A 241 27.31 5.21 18.11
C GLU A 241 25.90 5.77 17.84
N LYS A 242 25.74 6.58 16.79
CA LYS A 242 24.44 7.18 16.43
C LYS A 242 23.42 6.08 16.13
N ILE A 243 23.76 5.14 15.23
CA ILE A 243 22.87 4.04 14.85
C ILE A 243 22.68 3.06 16.02
N LYS A 244 23.72 2.75 16.80
CA LYS A 244 23.60 1.91 18.00
C LYS A 244 22.58 2.48 19.00
N LYS A 245 22.61 3.80 19.25
CA LYS A 245 21.66 4.48 20.14
C LYS A 245 20.22 4.39 19.61
N ILE A 246 20.04 4.57 18.30
CA ILE A 246 18.73 4.45 17.64
C ILE A 246 18.16 3.03 17.78
N ILE A 247 18.98 2.01 17.52
CA ILE A 247 18.59 0.60 17.67
C ILE A 247 18.26 0.29 19.13
N TYR A 248 19.11 0.69 20.07
CA TYR A 248 18.92 0.46 21.50
C TYR A 248 17.57 1.00 21.99
N ASN A 249 17.24 2.24 21.62
CA ASN A 249 15.98 2.89 22.00
C ASN A 249 14.74 2.20 21.40
N ASN A 250 14.90 1.39 20.35
CA ASN A 250 13.78 0.81 19.59
C ASN A 250 13.87 -0.71 19.41
N ILE A 251 14.67 -1.39 20.24
CA ILE A 251 14.99 -2.82 20.06
C ILE A 251 13.73 -3.70 20.07
N ASN A 252 12.77 -3.38 20.95
CA ASN A 252 11.51 -4.10 21.06
C ASN A 252 10.64 -3.96 19.81
N LYS A 253 10.64 -2.76 19.20
CA LYS A 253 9.88 -2.50 17.96
C LYS A 253 10.50 -3.25 16.79
N LEU A 254 11.83 -3.15 16.63
CA LEU A 254 12.55 -3.83 15.56
C LEU A 254 12.44 -5.35 15.68
N SER A 255 12.57 -5.90 16.90
CA SER A 255 12.48 -7.34 17.15
C SER A 255 11.10 -7.89 16.78
N LYS A 256 10.01 -7.22 17.19
CA LYS A 256 8.64 -7.58 16.79
C LYS A 256 8.42 -7.46 15.29
N ALA A 257 8.89 -6.37 14.68
CA ALA A 257 8.67 -6.12 13.26
C ALA A 257 9.51 -7.02 12.34
N THR A 258 10.51 -7.71 12.88
CA THR A 258 11.40 -8.63 12.15
C THR A 258 11.27 -10.09 12.59
N ASP A 259 10.33 -10.40 13.49
CA ASP A 259 10.20 -11.72 14.16
C ASP A 259 11.57 -12.27 14.60
N SER A 260 12.42 -11.41 15.16
CA SER A 260 13.81 -11.72 15.48
C SER A 260 14.20 -11.29 16.88
N ILE A 261 15.29 -11.86 17.37
CA ILE A 261 15.98 -11.38 18.57
C ILE A 261 17.13 -10.48 18.10
N ILE A 262 17.16 -9.24 18.56
CA ILE A 262 18.21 -8.28 18.19
C ILE A 262 19.14 -8.09 19.39
N LEU A 263 20.43 -8.27 19.15
CA LEU A 263 21.50 -8.05 20.10
C LEU A 263 22.45 -6.96 19.58
N LEU A 264 23.04 -6.19 20.50
CA LEU A 264 23.97 -5.10 20.17
C LEU A 264 25.43 -5.45 20.51
N GLU A 265 25.66 -6.64 21.07
CA GLU A 265 26.98 -7.14 21.43
C GLU A 265 27.11 -8.63 21.10
N THR A 266 28.35 -9.05 20.83
CA THR A 266 28.70 -10.45 20.55
C THR A 266 28.41 -11.33 21.75
N SER A 267 27.49 -12.27 21.58
CA SER A 267 27.23 -13.37 22.50
C SER A 267 27.81 -14.67 21.90
N ASN A 268 27.96 -15.73 22.71
CA ASN A 268 28.41 -17.07 22.28
C ASN A 268 27.39 -17.78 21.37
N ILE A 269 26.95 -17.12 20.31
CA ILE A 269 26.00 -17.64 19.33
C ILE A 269 26.78 -18.15 18.15
N LYS A 270 26.38 -19.31 17.63
CA LYS A 270 26.98 -19.90 16.43
C LYS A 270 26.71 -19.00 15.23
N VAL A 271 27.71 -18.21 14.85
CA VAL A 271 27.64 -17.32 13.70
C VAL A 271 27.47 -18.16 12.44
N VAL A 272 26.42 -17.86 11.67
CA VAL A 272 26.13 -18.56 10.41
C VAL A 272 26.61 -17.76 9.22
N ARG A 273 26.38 -16.43 9.24
CA ARG A 273 26.74 -15.51 8.17
C ARG A 273 26.80 -14.08 8.68
N ASP A 274 27.61 -13.26 8.03
CA ASP A 274 27.67 -11.82 8.21
C ASP A 274 27.29 -11.08 6.92
N PHE A 275 26.74 -9.89 7.09
CA PHE A 275 26.35 -8.98 6.02
C PHE A 275 26.84 -7.58 6.36
N GLU A 276 27.52 -6.94 5.42
CA GLU A 276 27.86 -5.52 5.51
C GLU A 276 26.88 -4.72 4.65
N LEU A 277 26.30 -3.68 5.26
CA LEU A 277 25.28 -2.84 4.66
C LEU A 277 25.64 -1.37 4.85
N SER A 278 25.29 -0.54 3.87
CA SER A 278 25.40 0.92 3.96
C SER A 278 24.01 1.53 4.05
N ILE A 279 23.71 2.23 5.14
CA ILE A 279 22.48 3.00 5.30
C ILE A 279 22.85 4.48 5.24
N LYS A 280 22.63 5.10 4.07
CA LYS A 280 23.19 6.42 3.73
C LYS A 280 24.71 6.45 3.95
N ASP A 281 25.17 7.27 4.89
CA ASP A 281 26.59 7.50 5.19
C ASP A 281 27.11 6.58 6.31
N HIS A 282 26.25 5.73 6.90
CA HIS A 282 26.59 4.86 8.02
C HIS A 282 26.76 3.40 7.57
N LYS A 283 27.78 2.72 8.11
CA LYS A 283 28.03 1.29 7.89
C LYS A 283 27.39 0.46 9.00
N LEU A 284 26.52 -0.47 8.63
CA LEU A 284 25.88 -1.43 9.52
C LEU A 284 26.36 -2.83 9.17
N LYS A 285 27.00 -3.50 10.12
CA LYS A 285 27.34 -4.92 10.04
C LYS A 285 26.28 -5.73 10.78
N VAL A 286 25.72 -6.71 10.10
CA VAL A 286 24.67 -7.60 10.61
C VAL A 286 25.22 -9.01 10.65
N ILE A 287 25.38 -9.54 11.86
CA ILE A 287 25.81 -10.93 12.06
C ILE A 287 24.57 -11.75 12.39
N VAL A 288 24.38 -12.85 11.68
CA VAL A 288 23.24 -13.74 11.82
C VAL A 288 23.62 -14.98 12.62
N GLY A 289 22.81 -15.27 13.64
CA GLY A 289 22.85 -16.50 14.40
C GLY A 289 21.48 -17.15 14.51
N PHE A 290 21.47 -18.41 14.91
CA PHE A 290 20.24 -19.11 15.35
C PHE A 290 20.34 -19.36 16.86
N PRO A 291 19.21 -19.23 17.59
CA PRO A 291 19.16 -19.59 19.00
C PRO A 291 19.36 -21.09 19.23
#